data_AF-A0AAN8PDA6-F1
#
_entry.id   AF-A0AAN8PDA6-F1
#
_cell.length_a   1.000
_cell.length_b   1.000
_cell.length_c   1.000
_cell.angle_alpha   90.00
_cell.angle_beta   90.00
_cell.angle_gamma   90.00
#
_symmetry.space_group_name_H-M   'P 1'
#
loop_
_entity.id
_entity.type
_entity.pdbx_description
1 polymer ?
#
loop_
_entity_poly.entity_id
_entity_poly.type
_entity_poly.pdbx_seq_one_letter_code
_entity_poly.pdbx_strand_id
1 'polypeptide(L)'
;MPTKVTFSFRRTEAGTQVNTICDVKEGKTYAFPKDLESIDHHSELLRLDTIRDGLKNLKVGQIRNLRITLKQEEVAVYFDKHGNPVFYGEYLDELIEIPRHEDSISNLGEVFRNKILIQNKTPENIVLEHFNAEQ
;
A
#
# COMPACT_ATOMS: atom_id res chain seq x y z
N MET A 1 10.23 -20.16 2.00
CA MET A 1 9.04 -20.11 2.89
C MET A 1 7.93 -19.40 2.14
N PRO A 2 6.64 -19.71 2.37
CA PRO A 2 5.54 -18.98 1.75
C PRO A 2 5.48 -17.54 2.27
N THR A 3 5.52 -16.55 1.37
CA THR A 3 5.45 -15.13 1.72
C THR A 3 3.99 -14.68 1.70
N LYS A 4 3.46 -14.32 2.88
CA LYS A 4 2.08 -13.85 3.04
C LYS A 4 2.06 -12.34 3.04
N VAL A 5 1.29 -11.76 2.14
CA VAL A 5 1.19 -10.31 1.99
C VAL A 5 -0.27 -9.88 1.87
N THR A 6 -0.52 -8.61 2.16
CA THR A 6 -1.81 -7.98 1.89
C THR A 6 -1.62 -6.85 0.90
N PHE A 7 -2.34 -6.90 -0.22
CA PHE A 7 -2.37 -5.82 -1.20
C PHE A 7 -3.63 -4.96 -0.98
N SER A 8 -3.47 -3.64 -1.01
CA SER A 8 -4.58 -2.70 -0.99
C SER A 8 -4.93 -2.26 -2.41
N PHE A 9 -6.16 -2.53 -2.83
CA PHE A 9 -6.68 -2.14 -4.13
C PHE A 9 -7.70 -1.02 -3.99
N ARG A 10 -7.60 0.02 -4.82
CA ARG A 10 -8.58 1.09 -4.91
C ARG A 10 -9.13 1.17 -6.32
N ARG A 11 -10.45 1.24 -6.47
CA ARG A 11 -11.05 1.57 -7.78
C ARG A 11 -11.20 3.08 -7.88
N THR A 12 -10.64 3.65 -8.93
CA THR A 12 -10.80 5.06 -9.30
C THR A 12 -11.61 5.15 -10.60
N GLU A 13 -11.89 6.37 -11.05
CA GLU A 13 -12.49 6.60 -12.37
C GLU A 13 -11.57 6.15 -13.51
N ALA A 14 -10.25 6.25 -13.33
CA ALA A 14 -9.26 5.85 -14.32
C ALA A 14 -9.02 4.32 -14.38
N GLY A 15 -9.37 3.58 -13.33
CA GLY A 15 -9.13 2.14 -13.27
C GLY A 15 -8.89 1.62 -11.86
N THR A 16 -8.48 0.35 -11.76
CA THR A 16 -8.06 -0.25 -10.48
C THR A 16 -6.60 0.07 -10.23
N GLN A 17 -6.30 0.54 -9.03
CA GLN A 17 -4.96 0.81 -8.53
C GLN A 17 -4.60 -0.16 -7.42
N VAL A 18 -3.33 -0.52 -7.32
CA VAL A 18 -2.70 -1.23 -6.21
C VAL A 18 -1.85 -0.22 -5.45
N ASN A 19 -2.34 0.24 -4.30
CA ASN A 19 -1.72 1.36 -3.60
C ASN A 19 -0.60 0.90 -2.68
N THR A 20 -0.77 -0.25 -2.03
CA THR A 20 0.18 -0.71 -1.02
C THR A 20 0.34 -2.22 -1.00
N ILE A 21 1.48 -2.65 -0.50
CA ILE A 21 1.77 -4.02 -0.08
C ILE A 21 2.14 -4.02 1.41
N CYS A 22 1.56 -4.93 2.18
CA CYS A 22 1.88 -5.14 3.58
C CYS A 22 2.48 -6.52 3.77
N ASP A 23 3.70 -6.58 4.28
CA ASP A 23 4.31 -7.84 4.72
C ASP A 23 3.64 -8.25 6.04
N VAL A 24 2.93 -9.37 6.02
CA VAL A 24 2.19 -9.82 7.20
C VAL A 24 3.11 -10.38 8.29
N LYS A 25 4.33 -10.78 7.95
CA LYS A 25 5.31 -11.24 8.93
C LYS A 25 5.86 -10.07 9.75
N GLU A 26 6.17 -8.96 9.10
CA GLU A 26 6.76 -7.78 9.74
C GLU A 26 5.73 -6.74 10.16
N GLY A 27 4.49 -6.82 9.66
CA GLY A 27 3.42 -5.85 9.92
C GLY A 27 3.64 -4.50 9.22
N LYS A 28 4.67 -4.39 8.38
CA LYS A 28 5.05 -3.17 7.70
C LYS A 28 4.29 -3.01 6.39
N THR A 29 3.85 -1.79 6.12
CA THR A 29 3.15 -1.43 4.87
C THR A 29 4.07 -0.56 4.02
N TYR A 30 4.09 -0.79 2.72
CA TYR A 30 4.89 -0.05 1.76
C TYR A 30 3.99 0.42 0.63
N ALA A 31 4.26 1.62 0.11
CA ALA A 31 3.48 2.22 -0.98
C ALA A 31 4.12 1.95 -2.34
N PHE A 32 3.28 1.73 -3.35
CA PHE A 32 3.74 1.71 -4.74
C PHE A 32 3.92 3.13 -5.27
N PRO A 33 4.92 3.38 -6.14
CA PRO A 33 5.06 4.65 -6.85
C PRO A 33 3.80 5.00 -7.65
N LYS A 34 3.44 6.28 -7.71
CA LYS A 34 2.15 6.74 -8.29
C LYS A 34 1.97 6.35 -9.76
N ASP A 35 3.06 6.37 -10.50
CA ASP A 35 3.17 5.95 -11.89
C ASP A 35 3.04 4.43 -12.09
N LEU A 36 3.25 3.66 -11.02
CA LEU A 36 3.22 2.20 -11.04
C LEU A 36 2.00 1.61 -10.30
N GLU A 37 1.12 2.43 -9.73
CA GLU A 37 -0.07 1.95 -9.01
C GLU A 37 -1.10 1.28 -9.93
N SER A 38 -1.08 1.46 -11.25
CA SER A 38 -2.07 0.82 -12.13
C SER A 38 -1.99 -0.71 -12.03
N ILE A 39 -3.15 -1.38 -11.92
CA ILE A 39 -3.23 -2.85 -11.91
C ILE A 39 -2.55 -3.49 -13.13
N ASP A 40 -2.44 -2.75 -14.24
CA ASP A 40 -1.79 -3.22 -15.47
C ASP A 40 -0.28 -3.44 -15.29
N HIS A 41 0.36 -2.75 -14.33
CA HIS A 41 1.78 -3.00 -13.99
C HIS A 41 1.96 -4.25 -13.12
N HIS A 42 0.88 -4.75 -12.51
CA HIS A 42 0.86 -5.89 -11.59
C HIS A 42 0.21 -7.11 -12.24
N SER A 43 0.62 -7.43 -13.47
CA SER A 43 0.02 -8.49 -14.29
C SER A 43 0.01 -9.87 -13.60
N GLU A 44 0.98 -10.10 -12.72
CA GLU A 44 1.16 -11.30 -11.92
C GLU A 44 -0.01 -11.50 -10.94
N LEU A 45 -0.52 -10.41 -10.36
CA LEU A 45 -1.67 -10.47 -9.45
C LEU A 45 -2.94 -10.89 -10.20
N LEU A 46 -3.12 -10.46 -11.45
CA LEU A 46 -4.29 -10.83 -12.26
C LEU A 46 -4.30 -12.30 -12.69
N ARG A 47 -3.18 -13.02 -12.53
CA ARG A 47 -3.12 -14.47 -12.71
C ARG A 47 -3.74 -15.23 -11.54
N LEU A 48 -3.90 -14.58 -10.39
CA LEU A 48 -4.45 -15.19 -9.18
C LEU A 48 -5.98 -15.05 -9.14
N ASP A 49 -6.67 -16.19 -9.07
CA ASP A 49 -8.13 -16.24 -8.97
C ASP A 49 -8.67 -15.38 -7.82
N THR A 50 -8.04 -15.47 -6.65
CA THR A 50 -8.41 -14.69 -5.47
C THR A 50 -8.40 -13.18 -5.73
N ILE A 51 -7.46 -12.69 -6.54
CA ILE A 51 -7.40 -11.28 -6.90
C ILE A 51 -8.51 -10.95 -7.90
N ARG A 52 -8.68 -11.75 -8.96
CA ARG A 52 -9.75 -11.52 -9.94
C ARG A 52 -11.13 -11.50 -9.30
N ASP A 53 -11.42 -12.48 -8.45
CA ASP A 53 -12.69 -12.58 -7.73
C ASP A 53 -12.85 -11.43 -6.72
N GLY A 54 -11.77 -11.10 -6.01
CA GLY A 54 -11.71 -9.97 -5.09
C GLY A 54 -11.97 -8.63 -5.78
N LEU A 55 -11.57 -8.46 -7.03
CA LEU A 55 -11.74 -7.22 -7.80
C LEU A 55 -13.06 -7.14 -8.57
N LYS A 56 -13.71 -8.26 -8.88
CA LYS A 56 -14.91 -8.33 -9.73
C LYS A 56 -16.03 -7.37 -9.32
N ASN A 57 -16.22 -7.16 -8.02
CA ASN A 57 -17.27 -6.30 -7.47
C ASN A 57 -16.71 -5.04 -6.78
N LEU A 58 -15.49 -4.63 -7.11
CA LEU A 58 -14.90 -3.41 -6.56
C LEU A 58 -15.44 -2.18 -7.31
N LYS A 59 -16.18 -1.32 -6.61
CA LYS A 59 -16.80 -0.11 -7.20
C LYS A 59 -15.88 1.11 -7.06
N VAL A 60 -16.03 2.08 -7.94
CA VAL A 60 -15.30 3.37 -7.87
C VAL A 60 -15.43 4.00 -6.48
N GLY A 61 -14.31 4.47 -5.93
CA GLY A 61 -14.20 5.01 -4.58
C GLY A 61 -13.95 3.96 -3.49
N GLN A 62 -14.15 2.67 -3.77
CA GLN A 62 -13.94 1.61 -2.78
C GLN A 62 -12.48 1.17 -2.72
N ILE A 63 -12.08 0.79 -1.51
CA ILE A 63 -10.79 0.16 -1.21
C ILE A 63 -11.07 -1.28 -0.74
N ARG A 64 -10.21 -2.22 -1.15
CA ARG A 64 -10.27 -3.60 -0.70
C ARG A 64 -8.86 -4.14 -0.45
N ASN A 65 -8.68 -4.71 0.73
CA ASN A 65 -7.46 -5.38 1.11
C ASN A 65 -7.61 -6.88 0.83
N LEU A 66 -6.72 -7.45 0.02
CA LEU A 66 -6.70 -8.87 -0.28
C LEU A 66 -5.41 -9.49 0.24
N ARG A 67 -5.54 -10.47 1.13
CA ARG A 67 -4.43 -11.24 1.67
C ARG A 67 -4.16 -12.44 0.78
N ILE A 68 -2.94 -12.55 0.30
CA ILE A 68 -2.51 -13.65 -0.58
C ILE A 68 -1.21 -14.27 -0.09
N THR A 69 -0.96 -15.50 -0.55
CA THR A 69 0.33 -16.17 -0.39
C THR A 69 1.00 -16.16 -1.74
N LEU A 70 2.13 -15.46 -1.85
CA LEU A 70 2.89 -15.37 -3.09
C LEU A 70 3.66 -16.68 -3.33
N LYS A 71 3.62 -17.16 -4.57
CA LYS A 71 4.50 -18.18 -5.10
C LYS A 71 5.87 -17.57 -5.40
N GLN A 72 6.88 -18.42 -5.53
CA GLN A 72 8.26 -17.99 -5.72
C GLN A 72 8.46 -17.05 -6.92
N GLU A 73 7.73 -17.28 -8.02
CA GLU A 73 7.77 -16.41 -9.21
C GLU A 73 7.22 -15.01 -8.95
N GLU A 74 6.15 -14.89 -8.15
CA GLU A 74 5.55 -13.61 -7.80
C GLU A 74 6.39 -12.90 -6.72
N VAL A 75 6.98 -13.65 -5.78
CA VAL A 75 7.86 -13.09 -4.74
C VAL A 75 9.00 -12.30 -5.37
N ALA A 76 9.62 -12.79 -6.45
CA ALA A 76 10.75 -12.11 -7.10
C ALA A 76 10.39 -10.74 -7.70
N VAL A 77 9.10 -10.45 -7.92
CA VAL A 77 8.63 -9.15 -8.41
C VAL A 77 8.47 -8.15 -7.26
N TYR A 78 8.03 -8.64 -6.09
CA TYR A 78 7.66 -7.81 -4.94
C TYR A 78 8.70 -7.78 -3.81
N PHE A 79 9.68 -8.67 -3.85
CA PHE A 79 10.71 -8.81 -2.83
C PHE A 79 12.05 -9.17 -3.46
N ASP A 80 13.12 -8.57 -2.95
CA ASP A 80 14.47 -8.95 -3.32
C ASP A 80 14.90 -10.28 -2.65
N LYS A 81 16.12 -10.73 -2.96
CA LYS A 81 16.70 -11.96 -2.37
C LYS A 81 16.89 -11.90 -0.85
N HIS A 82 16.84 -10.71 -0.25
CA HIS A 82 16.97 -10.48 1.18
C HIS A 82 15.60 -10.33 1.87
N GLY A 83 14.50 -10.32 1.09
CA GLY A 83 13.15 -10.13 1.61
C GLY A 83 12.77 -8.66 1.78
N ASN A 84 13.52 -7.73 1.20
CA ASN A 84 13.13 -6.32 1.20
C ASN A 84 12.06 -6.09 0.13
N PRO A 85 10.99 -5.33 0.43
CA PRO A 85 9.98 -4.98 -0.56
C PRO A 85 10.56 -4.14 -1.70
N VAL A 86 10.37 -4.63 -2.91
CA VAL A 86 10.76 -3.96 -4.15
C VAL A 86 9.61 -4.06 -5.15
N PHE A 87 9.65 -3.28 -6.21
CA PHE A 87 8.81 -3.51 -7.37
C PHE A 87 9.63 -3.33 -8.64
N TYR A 88 9.79 -4.43 -9.39
CA TYR A 88 10.71 -4.50 -10.54
C TYR A 88 12.15 -4.04 -10.23
N GLY A 89 12.61 -4.25 -9.00
CA GLY A 89 13.97 -3.92 -8.54
C GLY A 89 14.11 -2.56 -7.87
N GLU A 90 13.08 -1.71 -7.89
CA GLU A 90 13.07 -0.44 -7.17
C GLU A 90 12.52 -0.62 -5.75
N TYR A 91 13.18 -0.02 -4.75
CA TYR A 91 12.74 -0.11 -3.35
C TYR A 91 11.45 0.68 -3.12
N LEU A 92 10.55 0.09 -2.31
CA LEU A 92 9.32 0.75 -1.93
C LEU A 92 9.49 1.58 -0.64
N ASP A 93 8.75 2.67 -0.55
CA ASP A 93 8.74 3.54 0.62
C ASP A 93 7.84 2.96 1.73
N GLU A 94 8.35 2.92 2.95
CA GLU A 94 7.61 2.44 4.12
C GLU A 94 6.56 3.48 4.54
N LEU A 95 5.34 3.03 4.77
CA LEU A 95 4.24 3.81 5.34
C LEU A 95 4.23 3.64 6.85
N ILE A 96 4.56 4.71 7.58
CA ILE A 96 4.48 4.71 9.04
C ILE A 96 3.07 5.15 9.47
N GLU A 97 2.45 4.35 10.33
CA GLU A 97 1.27 4.75 11.08
C GLU A 97 1.71 5.58 12.29
N ILE A 98 1.35 6.86 12.32
CA ILE A 98 1.56 7.69 13.52
C ILE A 98 0.40 7.41 14.47
N PRO A 99 0.64 6.89 15.69
CA PRO A 99 -0.39 6.81 16.71
C PRO A 99 -0.83 8.24 17.05
N ARG A 100 -2.08 8.60 16.77
CA ARG A 100 -2.66 9.81 17.35
C ARG A 100 -2.83 9.52 18.84
N HIS A 101 -2.18 10.29 19.70
CA HIS A 101 -2.51 10.32 21.12
C HIS A 101 -4.00 10.71 21.20
N GLU A 102 -4.84 9.75 21.59
CA GLU A 102 -6.28 9.93 21.74
C GLU A 102 -6.54 10.75 23.00
N ASP A 103 -6.63 12.07 22.83
CA ASP A 103 -7.45 12.89 23.72
C ASP A 103 -8.26 13.86 22.83
N SER A 104 -9.55 13.56 22.72
CA SER A 104 -10.62 14.42 22.17
C SER A 104 -10.72 14.56 20.63
N ILE A 105 -11.22 13.53 19.92
CA ILE A 105 -12.09 13.78 18.75
C ILE A 105 -13.25 12.78 18.74
N SER A 106 -14.34 13.13 19.43
CA SER A 106 -15.65 12.50 19.26
C SER A 106 -16.17 12.81 17.85
N ASN A 107 -16.50 11.77 17.08
CA ASN A 107 -16.88 11.76 15.65
C ASN A 107 -15.73 11.64 14.65
N LEU A 108 -15.23 10.42 14.44
CA LEU A 108 -14.58 10.04 13.18
C LEU A 108 -15.17 8.74 12.64
N GLY A 109 -16.18 8.86 11.78
CA GLY A 109 -16.62 7.80 10.86
C GLY A 109 -15.64 7.55 9.70
N GLU A 110 -14.35 7.86 9.85
CA GLU A 110 -13.34 7.81 8.78
C GLU A 110 -11.98 7.31 9.29
N VAL A 111 -11.90 6.01 9.58
CA VAL A 111 -10.69 5.34 10.10
C VAL A 111 -9.62 5.10 9.02
N PHE A 112 -9.67 5.75 7.85
CA PHE A 112 -8.73 5.52 6.74
C PHE A 112 -8.11 6.78 6.14
N ARG A 113 -7.52 7.68 6.95
CA ARG A 113 -6.87 8.87 6.38
C ARG A 113 -5.39 9.11 6.63
N ASN A 114 -4.70 8.46 7.57
CA ASN A 114 -3.36 8.94 7.92
C ASN A 114 -2.29 7.84 7.97
N LYS A 115 -1.78 7.46 6.79
CA LYS A 115 -0.46 6.83 6.64
C LYS A 115 0.47 7.83 5.95
N ILE A 116 1.64 8.11 6.53
CA ILE A 116 2.64 9.01 5.94
C ILE A 116 3.67 8.18 5.18
N LEU A 117 3.96 8.60 3.94
CA LEU A 117 5.04 8.07 3.13
C LEU A 117 6.37 8.59 3.66
N ILE A 118 7.23 7.72 4.16
CA ILE A 118 8.60 8.09 4.49
C ILE A 118 9.50 7.60 3.38
N GLN A 119 10.00 8.56 2.59
CA GLN A 119 11.02 8.29 1.60
C GLN A 119 12.32 7.91 2.31
N ASN A 120 12.91 6.77 1.95
CA ASN A 120 14.24 6.40 2.42
C ASN A 120 15.31 7.27 1.74
N LYS A 121 15.37 8.55 2.11
CA LYS A 121 16.53 9.42 1.91
C LYS A 121 16.82 10.08 3.26
N THR A 122 18.02 9.79 3.78
CA THR A 122 18.79 10.46 4.86
C THR A 122 18.04 11.38 5.84
N PRO A 123 18.28 11.25 7.16
CA PRO A 123 17.46 11.84 8.21
C PRO A 123 17.71 13.35 8.40
N GLU A 124 17.40 14.18 7.40
CA GLU A 124 17.33 15.63 7.55
C GLU A 124 16.20 16.17 6.67
N ASN A 125 15.24 16.86 7.30
CA ASN A 125 14.05 17.50 6.74
C ASN A 125 12.77 16.65 6.62
N ILE A 126 12.18 16.33 7.77
CA ILE A 126 10.71 16.27 7.87
C ILE A 126 10.22 17.72 7.80
N VAL A 127 9.78 18.17 6.63
CA VAL A 127 9.05 19.43 6.49
C VAL A 127 7.59 19.19 6.89
N LEU A 128 7.25 19.62 8.11
CA LEU A 128 5.86 19.79 8.53
C LEU A 128 5.33 21.07 7.87
N GLU A 129 4.70 20.97 6.70
CA GLU A 129 3.88 22.08 6.21
C GLU A 129 2.59 22.14 7.03
N HIS A 130 2.60 23.00 8.06
CA HIS A 130 1.38 23.44 8.73
C HIS A 130 0.58 24.29 7.74
N PHE A 131 -0.55 23.77 7.27
CA PHE A 131 -1.55 24.58 6.58
C PHE A 131 -2.25 25.44 7.64
N ASN A 132 -1.80 26.67 7.82
CA ASN A 132 -2.51 27.66 8.62
C ASN A 132 -3.84 27.96 7.92
N ALA A 133 -4.96 27.58 8.54
CA ALA A 133 -6.25 28.17 8.24
C ALA A 133 -6.28 29.54 8.92
N GLU A 134 -6.17 30.61 8.14
CA GLU A 134 -6.47 31.96 8.61
C GLU A 134 -7.91 32.34 8.24
N GLN A 135 -8.62 32.73 9.31
CA GLN A 135 -9.83 33.57 9.45
C GLN A 135 -11.18 32.97 9.00
#